data_AF-A0A3D3EAV5-F1
#
_entry.id   AF-A0A3D3EAV5-F1
#
_cell.length_a   1.000
_cell.length_b   1.000
_cell.length_c   1.000
_cell.angle_alpha   90.00
_cell.angle_beta   90.00
_cell.angle_gamma   90.00
#
_symmetry.space_group_name_H-M   'P 1'
#
loop_
_entity.id
_entity.type
_entity.pdbx_description
1 polymer ?
#
loop_
_entity_poly.entity_id
_entity_poly.type
_entity_poly.pdbx_seq_one_letter_code
_entity_poly.pdbx_strand_id
1 'polypeptide(L)' 'SLAENMQANLHIEVTGENAHHMVEACFKGFARALRQAIRLDGAELPSTKGML' A
#
# COMPACT_ATOMS: atom_id res chain seq x y z
N SER A 1 11.57 -1.17 7.75
CA SER A 1 11.77 -2.36 6.90
C SER A 1 10.96 -2.29 5.60
N LEU A 2 9.66 -2.64 5.52
CA LEU A 2 8.96 -2.73 4.23
C LEU A 2 8.74 -1.36 3.54
N ALA A 3 8.05 -0.42 4.19
CA ALA A 3 7.72 0.88 3.61
C ALA A 3 8.98 1.69 3.22
N GLU A 4 10.00 1.67 4.09
CA GLU A 4 11.30 2.29 3.85
C GLU A 4 12.02 1.69 2.62
N ASN A 5 12.11 0.35 2.54
CA ASN A 5 12.76 -0.31 1.42
C ASN A 5 12.00 -0.14 0.10
N MET A 6 10.68 0.02 0.16
CA MET A 6 9.85 0.33 -1.02
C MET A 6 9.92 1.80 -1.41
N GLN A 7 10.48 2.67 -0.57
CA GLN A 7 10.39 4.12 -0.70
C GLN A 7 8.94 4.59 -0.92
N ALA A 8 8.00 3.98 -0.19
CA ALA A 8 6.57 4.24 -0.33
C ALA A 8 5.96 4.68 1.00
N ASN A 9 5.04 5.63 0.92
CA ASN A 9 4.22 6.00 2.07
C ASN A 9 3.15 4.93 2.28
N LEU A 10 3.14 4.30 3.45
CA LEU A 10 2.21 3.24 3.82
C LEU A 10 1.50 3.58 5.12
N HIS A 11 0.18 3.68 5.07
CA HIS A 11 -0.69 3.89 6.23
C HIS A 11 -1.64 2.72 6.35
N ILE A 12 -1.68 2.09 7.53
CA ILE A 12 -2.54 0.94 7.82
C ILE A 12 -3.18 1.13 9.19
N GLU A 13 -4.49 0.91 9.25
CA GLU A 13 -5.27 0.85 10.48
C GLU A 13 -6.13 -0.42 10.44
N VAL A 14 -6.22 -1.12 11.57
CA VAL A 14 -7.03 -2.33 11.71
C VAL A 14 -7.74 -2.32 13.05
N THR A 15 -9.05 -2.55 13.03
CA THR A 15 -9.90 -2.67 14.21
C THR A 15 -10.45 -4.10 14.33
N GLY A 16 -10.45 -4.67 15.53
CA GLY A 16 -11.02 -5.99 15.78
C GLY A 16 -10.62 -6.53 17.15
N GLU A 17 -11.19 -7.67 17.53
CA GLU A 17 -10.92 -8.31 18.82
C GLU A 17 -10.02 -9.56 18.68
N ASN A 18 -10.02 -10.20 17.51
CA ASN A 18 -9.23 -11.39 17.24
C ASN A 18 -7.94 -11.03 16.49
N ALA A 19 -6.79 -11.24 17.15
CA ALA A 19 -5.49 -10.89 16.59
C ALA A 19 -5.16 -11.62 15.26
N HIS A 20 -5.57 -12.88 15.10
CA HIS A 20 -5.34 -13.62 13.86
C HIS A 20 -6.06 -12.97 12.68
N HIS A 21 -7.36 -12.66 12.87
CA HIS A 21 -8.14 -11.98 11.84
C HIS A 21 -7.65 -10.56 11.56
N MET A 22 -7.17 -9.84 12.58
CA MET A 22 -6.64 -8.48 12.40
C MET A 22 -5.36 -8.49 11.55
N VAL A 23 -4.43 -9.41 11.81
CA VAL A 23 -3.23 -9.54 10.99
C VAL A 23 -3.60 -9.96 9.56
N GLU A 24 -4.51 -10.92 9.39
CA GLU A 24 -4.98 -11.34 8.08
C GLU A 24 -5.63 -10.18 7.30
N ALA A 25 -6.46 -9.37 7.97
CA ALA A 25 -7.08 -8.18 7.40
C ALA A 25 -6.03 -7.13 7.00
N CYS A 26 -5.02 -6.88 7.85
CA CYS A 26 -3.90 -6.00 7.55
C CYS A 26 -3.23 -6.37 6.21
N PHE A 27 -2.81 -7.62 6.06
CA PHE A 27 -2.11 -8.09 4.87
C PHE A 27 -3.02 -8.16 3.63
N LYS A 28 -4.29 -8.58 3.78
CA LYS A 28 -5.25 -8.59 2.67
C LYS A 28 -5.58 -7.18 2.19
N GLY A 29 -5.74 -6.24 3.11
CA GLY A 29 -5.95 -4.82 2.80
C GLY A 29 -4.77 -4.21 2.06
N PHE A 30 -3.56 -4.41 2.60
CA PHE A 30 -2.31 -4.00 1.95
C PHE A 30 -2.16 -4.58 0.54
N ALA A 31 -2.37 -5.89 0.36
CA ALA A 31 -2.23 -6.53 -0.95
C ALA A 31 -3.18 -5.95 -2.00
N ARG A 32 -4.41 -5.61 -1.61
CA ARG A 32 -5.39 -4.97 -2.51
C ARG A 32 -4.99 -3.54 -2.88
N ALA A 33 -4.55 -2.75 -1.90
CA ALA A 33 -4.10 -1.38 -2.13
C ALA A 33 -2.84 -1.34 -3.01
N LEU A 34 -1.86 -2.20 -2.71
CA LEU A 34 -0.62 -2.29 -3.50
C LEU A 34 -0.92 -2.68 -4.95
N ARG A 35 -1.80 -3.68 -5.16
CA ARG A 35 -2.20 -4.10 -6.51
C ARG A 35 -2.78 -2.94 -7.34
N GLN A 36 -3.54 -2.04 -6.70
CA GLN A 36 -4.07 -0.86 -7.38
C GLN A 36 -2.95 0.15 -7.68
N ALA A 37 -2.05 0.40 -6.71
CA ALA A 37 -0.97 1.38 -6.84
C ALA A 37 0.08 1.02 -7.91
N ILE A 38 0.39 -0.26 -8.10
CA ILE A 38 1.41 -0.71 -9.07
C ILE A 38 0.86 -0.99 -10.47
N ARG A 39 -0.45 -0.82 -10.67
CA ARG A 39 -1.06 -1.03 -11.97
C ARG A 39 -0.53 0.02 -12.94
N LEU A 40 -0.09 -0.42 -14.11
CA LEU A 40 0.23 0.49 -15.22
C LEU A 40 -1.05 1.18 -15.68
N ASP A 41 -1.07 2.50 -15.59
CA ASP A 41 -2.17 3.34 -16.06
C ASP A 41 -1.60 4.53 -16.85
N GLY A 42 -1.85 4.54 -18.15
CA GLY A 42 -1.25 5.49 -19.08
C GLY A 42 0.29 5.40 -19.16
N ALA A 43 0.88 6.44 -19.73
CA ALA A 43 2.33 6.59 -19.88
C ALA A 43 2.89 7.83 -19.15
N GLU A 44 2.00 8.63 -18.55
CA GLU A 44 2.38 9.88 -17.88
C GLU A 44 2.90 9.63 -16.47
N LEU A 45 3.90 10.41 -16.05
CA LEU A 45 4.40 10.37 -14.69
C LEU A 45 3.39 11.08 -13.75
N PRO A 46 2.85 10.41 -12.72
CA PRO A 46 1.86 11.00 -11.81
C PRO A 46 2.53 11.91 -10.76
N SER A 47 3.27 12.93 -11.20
CA SER A 47 3.94 13.90 -10.34
C SER A 47 4.07 15.27 -11.01
N THR A 48 3.61 16.32 -10.33
CA THR A 48 3.76 17.71 -10.79
C THR A 48 5.20 18.21 -10.74
N LYS A 49 6.08 17.50 -10.02
CA LYS A 49 7.50 17.86 -9.88
C LYS A 49 8.40 17.13 -10.88
N GLY A 50 7.84 16.27 -11.74
CA GLY A 50 8.61 15.52 -12.74
C GLY A 50 9.48 14.40 -12.17
N MET A 51 9.28 14.03 -10.90
CA MET A 51 10.00 12.94 -10.22
C MET A 51 9.13 12.27 -9.15
N LEU A 52 9.46 11.02 -8.79
CA LEU A 52 8.88 10.26 -7.68
C LEU A 52 9.97 9.97 -6.64
#